data_AF-A0A498K9M5-F1
#
_entry.id   AF-A0A498K9M5-F1
#
_cell.length_a   1.000
_cell.length_b   1.000
_cell.length_c   1.000
_cell.angle_alpha   90.00
_cell.angle_beta   90.00
_cell.angle_gamma   90.00
#
_symmetry.space_group_name_H-M   'P 1'
#
loop_
_entity.id
_entity.type
_entity.pdbx_description
1 polymer ?
#
loop_
_entity_poly.entity_id
_entity_poly.type
_entity_poly.pdbx_seq_one_letter_code
_entity_poly.pdbx_strand_id
1 'polypeptide(L)' 'MHKDLTTGQLICQKNPNQIPTPWYKVNLILEDETNEMNALIIGKCGEKLFGMPCKDLVVNQRLVEQ' A
#
# COMPACT_ATOMS: atom_id res chain seq x y z
N MET A 1 -6.98 6.45 -8.14
CA MET A 1 -7.81 7.13 -7.13
C MET A 1 -7.47 8.61 -7.19
N HIS A 2 -8.41 9.47 -6.82
CA HIS A 2 -8.13 10.89 -6.62
C HIS A 2 -8.52 11.28 -5.20
N LYS A 3 -7.85 12.30 -4.65
CA LYS A 3 -8.24 12.89 -3.38
C LYS A 3 -9.29 13.95 -3.67
N ASP A 4 -10.48 13.79 -3.12
CA ASP A 4 -11.49 14.84 -3.10
C ASP A 4 -11.00 15.97 -2.18
N LEU A 5 -10.90 17.18 -2.74
CA LEU A 5 -10.32 18.31 -2.03
C LEU A 5 -11.28 18.92 -0.99
N THR A 6 -12.58 18.62 -1.07
CA THR A 6 -13.60 19.15 -0.15
C THR A 6 -13.77 18.31 1.10
N THR A 7 -13.74 16.98 0.95
CA THR A 7 -13.95 16.01 2.02
C THR A 7 -12.64 15.39 2.51
N GLY A 8 -11.55 15.55 1.74
CA GLY A 8 -10.27 14.90 1.97
C GLY A 8 -10.28 13.39 1.69
N GLN A 9 -11.38 12.83 1.20
CA GLN A 9 -11.54 11.40 0.96
C GLN A 9 -10.83 10.94 -0.32
N LEU A 10 -10.37 9.70 -0.34
CA LEU A 10 -9.83 9.06 -1.54
C LEU A 10 -10.99 8.38 -2.29
N ILE A 11 -11.22 8.78 -3.54
CA ILE A 11 -12.32 8.27 -4.37
C ILE A 11 -11.76 7.45 -5.55
N CYS A 12 -12.36 6.27 -5.76
CA CYS A 12 -12.13 5.46 -6.96
C CYS A 12 -13.00 5.97 -8.10
N GLN A 13 -12.40 6.35 -9.24
CA GLN A 13 -13.14 6.87 -10.40
C GLN A 13 -14.08 5.83 -11.03
N LYS A 14 -13.74 4.53 -10.93
CA LYS A 14 -14.56 3.45 -11.49
C LYS A 14 -15.69 3.05 -10.55
N ASN A 15 -15.44 3.07 -9.25
CA ASN A 15 -16.38 2.65 -8.20
C ASN A 15 -16.44 3.72 -7.10
N PRO A 16 -17.23 4.80 -7.26
CA PRO A 16 -17.19 5.97 -6.37
C PRO A 16 -17.52 5.65 -4.90
N ASN A 17 -18.36 4.65 -4.68
CA ASN A 17 -18.84 4.25 -3.35
C ASN A 17 -17.93 3.22 -2.65
N GLN A 18 -16.83 2.81 -3.29
CA GLN A 18 -15.93 1.82 -2.72
C GLN A 18 -14.96 2.50 -1.75
N ILE A 19 -14.95 2.03 -0.50
CA ILE A 19 -13.99 2.49 0.50
C ILE A 19 -12.59 1.97 0.10
N PRO A 20 -11.59 2.85 -0.06
CA PRO A 20 -10.23 2.44 -0.35
C PRO A 20 -9.66 1.58 0.77
N THR A 21 -9.08 0.44 0.39
CA THR A 21 -8.37 -0.43 1.33
C THR A 21 -6.88 -0.38 1.00
N PRO A 22 -6.00 -0.15 1.99
CA PRO A 22 -4.56 -0.19 1.76
C PRO A 22 -4.11 -1.61 1.39
N TRP A 23 -3.11 -1.69 0.52
CA TRP A 23 -2.58 -2.95 0.00
C TRP A 23 -1.10 -2.78 -0.37
N TYR A 24 -0.32 -3.85 -0.23
CA TYR A 24 1.08 -3.84 -0.62
C TYR A 24 1.24 -3.79 -2.14
N LYS A 25 2.15 -2.94 -2.59
CA LYS A 25 2.75 -2.99 -3.93
C LYS A 25 4.22 -2.63 -3.77
N VAL A 26 5.08 -3.64 -3.73
CA VAL A 26 6.48 -3.52 -3.32
C VAL A 26 7.39 -4.04 -4.41
N ASN A 27 8.30 -3.19 -4.88
CA ASN A 27 9.42 -3.62 -5.70
C ASN A 27 10.54 -4.11 -4.79
N LEU A 28 11.06 -5.30 -5.09
CA LEU A 28 12.16 -5.93 -4.40
C LEU A 28 13.30 -6.12 -5.38
N ILE A 29 14.50 -5.90 -4.89
CA ILE A 29 15.73 -6.29 -5.54
C ILE A 29 16.32 -7.36 -4.63
N LEU A 30 16.47 -8.57 -5.16
CA LEU A 30 17.01 -9.73 -4.48
C LEU A 30 18.38 -10.03 -5.08
N GLU A 31 19.42 -9.95 -4.27
CA GLU A 31 20.80 -10.16 -4.71
C GLU A 31 21.40 -11.34 -3.94
N ASP A 32 22.15 -12.17 -4.65
CA ASP A 32 23.03 -13.19 -4.08
C ASP A 32 24.47 -13.00 -4.59
N GLU A 33 25.38 -13.91 -4.21
CA GLU A 33 26.81 -13.81 -4.58
C GLU A 33 27.06 -13.81 -6.10
N THR A 34 26.07 -14.21 -6.90
CA THR A 34 26.22 -14.44 -8.33
C THR A 34 25.35 -13.55 -9.20
N ASN A 35 24.21 -13.07 -8.69
CA ASN A 35 23.24 -12.37 -9.50
C ASN A 35 22.27 -11.48 -8.70
N GLU A 36 21.56 -10.64 -9.44
CA GLU A 36 20.46 -9.81 -8.96
C GLU A 36 19.18 -10.15 -9.71
N MET A 37 18.05 -10.19 -8.99
CA MET A 37 16.71 -10.32 -9.56
C MET A 37 15.76 -9.26 -9.01
N ASN A 38 15.03 -8.63 -9.92
CA ASN A 38 13.95 -7.70 -9.59
C ASN A 38 12.61 -8.44 -9.49
N ALA A 39 11.86 -8.21 -8.43
CA ALA A 39 10.54 -8.81 -8.20
C ALA A 39 9.49 -7.77 -7.76
N LEU A 40 8.24 -7.96 -8.15
CA LEU A 40 7.11 -7.15 -7.71
C LEU A 40 6.17 -8.01 -6.87
N ILE A 41 6.02 -7.64 -5.60
CA ILE A 41 5.10 -8.30 -4.67
C ILE A 41 3.87 -7.43 -4.43
N ILE A 42 2.70 -8.07 -4.53
CA ILE A 42 1.41 -7.38 -4.49
C ILE A 42 0.47 -8.05 -3.49
N GLY A 43 -0.28 -7.24 -2.74
CA GLY A 43 -1.37 -7.68 -1.87
C GLY A 43 -0.92 -8.59 -0.73
N LYS A 44 -1.60 -9.73 -0.56
CA LYS A 44 -1.38 -10.68 0.55
C LYS A 44 0.05 -11.25 0.59
N CYS A 45 0.74 -11.33 -0.55
CA CYS A 45 2.13 -11.78 -0.57
C CYS A 45 3.04 -10.79 0.16
N GLY A 46 2.73 -9.49 0.12
CA GLY A 46 3.43 -8.49 0.92
C GLY A 46 3.19 -8.66 2.41
N GLU A 47 1.94 -8.93 2.81
CA GLU A 47 1.61 -9.18 4.22
C GLU A 47 2.38 -10.38 4.78
N LYS A 48 2.51 -11.45 3.99
CA LYS A 48 3.32 -12.63 4.36
C LYS A 48 4.81 -12.31 4.45
N LEU A 49 5.34 -11.52 3.50
CA LEU A 49 6.76 -11.16 3.49
C LEU A 49 7.14 -10.29 4.69
N PHE A 50 6.34 -9.28 5.01
CA PHE A 50 6.62 -8.34 6.10
C PHE A 50 6.08 -8.79 7.47
N GLY A 51 5.28 -9.86 7.50
CA GLY A 51 4.68 -10.38 8.74
C GLY A 51 3.66 -9.44 9.38
N MET A 52 3.12 -8.48 8.62
CA MET A 52 2.19 -7.47 9.13
C MET A 52 1.09 -7.14 8.11
N PRO A 53 -0.15 -6.91 8.56
CA PRO A 53 -1.22 -6.41 7.70
C PRO A 53 -0.92 -5.01 7.17
N CYS A 54 -1.26 -4.73 5.91
CA CYS A 54 -0.96 -3.43 5.29
C CYS A 54 -1.64 -2.25 6.02
N LYS A 55 -2.83 -2.50 6.58
CA LYS A 55 -3.58 -1.50 7.38
C LYS A 55 -2.82 -0.99 8.61
N ASP A 56 -1.93 -1.80 9.17
CA ASP A 56 -1.20 -1.45 10.40
C ASP A 56 0.01 -0.56 10.09
N LEU A 57 0.51 -0.59 8.84
CA LEU A 57 1.51 0.36 8.34
C LEU A 57 0.94 1.74 8.02
N VAL A 58 -0.33 1.80 7.63
CA VAL A 58 -0.98 3.07 7.31
C VAL A 58 -1.39 3.74 8.61
N VAL A 59 -0.44 4.45 9.22
CA VAL A 59 -0.74 5.37 10.31
C VAL A 59 -1.70 6.42 9.76
N ASN A 60 -2.92 6.46 10.30
CA ASN A 60 -3.87 7.52 9.98
C ASN A 60 -3.18 8.86 10.23
N GLN A 61 -2.96 9.67 9.19
CA GLN A 61 -2.34 11.00 9.29
C GLN A 61 -3.01 11.90 10.35
N ARG A 62 -4.28 11.65 10.70
CA ARG A 62 -4.99 12.33 11.80
C ARG A 62 -4.33 12.16 13.18
N LEU A 63 -3.47 11.16 13.39
CA LEU A 63 -2.74 10.93 14.64
C LEU A 63 -1.34 11.57 14.68
N VAL A 64 -0.78 11.96 13.53
CA VAL A 64 0.59 12.50 13.43
C VAL A 64 0.60 14.03 13.51
N GLU A 65 -0.58 14.67 13.43
CA GLU A 65 -0.76 16.12 13.58
C GLU A 65 -1.25 16.55 14.98
N GLN A 66 -1.06 15.70 16.02
CA GLN A 66 -1.33 16.06 17.43
C GLN A 66 -0.08 16.48 18.18
#